data_AF-A0AA39FHX6-F1
#
_entry.id   AF-A0AA39FHX6-F1
#
_cell.length_a   1.000
_cell.length_b   1.000
_cell.length_c   1.000
_cell.angle_alpha   90.00
_cell.angle_beta   90.00
_cell.angle_gamma   90.00
#
_symmetry.space_group_name_H-M   'P 1'
#
loop_
_entity.id
_entity.type
_entity.pdbx_description
1 polymer ?
#
loop_
_entity_poly.entity_id
_entity_poly.type
_entity_poly.pdbx_seq_one_letter_code
_entity_poly.pdbx_strand_id
1 'polypeptide(L)'
;METRLRYKGKFIKKKVLEKKIKIRESAHKRITNKLENETESVKPNLIEGSRVVELTELGKNLKCCRCNDVLCLDNIIDEIRTGLHSILKVKCINCNAITRVSTGKSHVINNDNKCKHFDSTTGVVLGAIHAGYGCTGLNKIFACANIPTISPKLFKRYEREVGPAIEKSAHQSCEKAAKEERQLVNDNIEKLCAFL
;
A
#
# COMPACT_ATOMS: atom_id res chain seq x y z
N MET A 1 -15.76 23.84 -48.23
CA MET A 1 -14.36 23.55 -47.84
C MET A 1 -14.26 23.49 -46.32
N GLU A 2 -13.98 22.32 -45.72
CA GLU A 2 -13.82 22.22 -44.27
C GLU A 2 -12.51 22.90 -43.81
N THR A 3 -12.63 23.94 -42.98
CA THR A 3 -11.50 24.71 -42.44
C THR A 3 -10.64 23.83 -41.52
N ARG A 4 -9.42 23.50 -41.98
CA ARG A 4 -8.41 22.77 -41.20
C ARG A 4 -7.50 23.78 -40.49
N LEU A 5 -7.35 23.64 -39.18
CA LEU A 5 -6.54 24.48 -38.31
C LEU A 5 -5.25 23.74 -37.92
N ARG A 6 -4.16 24.47 -37.64
CA ARG A 6 -2.88 23.87 -37.25
C ARG A 6 -2.79 23.84 -35.71
N TYR A 7 -2.60 22.66 -35.11
CA TYR A 7 -2.42 22.50 -33.66
C TYR A 7 -1.26 21.55 -33.36
N LYS A 8 -0.29 22.00 -32.57
CA LYS A 8 0.99 21.30 -32.29
C LYS A 8 1.65 20.75 -33.57
N GLY A 9 1.75 21.59 -34.60
CA GLY A 9 2.38 21.26 -35.89
C GLY A 9 1.53 20.43 -36.85
N LYS A 10 0.39 19.87 -36.44
CA LYS A 10 -0.47 19.02 -37.29
C LYS A 10 -1.74 19.73 -37.75
N PHE A 11 -2.21 19.47 -38.97
CA PHE A 11 -3.50 19.96 -39.47
C PHE A 11 -4.64 19.13 -38.87
N ILE A 12 -5.60 19.81 -38.25
CA ILE A 12 -6.72 19.22 -37.52
C ILE A 12 -8.02 19.95 -37.92
N LYS A 13 -9.12 19.21 -38.08
CA LYS A 13 -10.45 19.80 -38.29
C LYS A 13 -10.90 20.58 -37.05
N LYS A 14 -11.50 21.76 -37.23
CA LYS A 14 -11.96 22.64 -36.13
C LYS A 14 -12.76 21.91 -35.03
N LYS A 15 -13.74 21.08 -35.41
CA LYS A 15 -14.56 20.26 -34.48
C LYS A 15 -13.73 19.33 -33.58
N VAL A 16 -12.64 18.76 -34.10
CA VAL A 16 -11.78 17.84 -33.35
C VAL A 16 -10.92 18.61 -32.35
N LEU A 17 -10.47 19.82 -32.70
CA LEU A 17 -9.72 20.68 -31.80
C LEU A 17 -10.59 21.15 -30.63
N GLU A 18 -11.81 21.61 -30.91
CA GLU A 18 -12.78 22.04 -29.89
C GLU A 18 -13.08 20.91 -28.89
N LYS A 19 -13.27 19.67 -29.38
CA LYS A 19 -13.49 18.50 -28.52
C LYS A 19 -12.28 18.22 -27.61
N LYS A 20 -11.05 18.36 -28.13
CA LYS A 20 -9.81 18.17 -27.34
C LYS A 20 -9.64 19.25 -26.27
N ILE A 21 -9.96 20.51 -26.59
CA ILE A 21 -9.91 21.62 -25.63
C ILE A 21 -10.92 21.39 -24.50
N LYS A 22 -12.18 21.08 -24.82
CA LYS A 22 -13.22 20.78 -23.82
C LYS A 22 -12.87 19.62 -22.88
N ILE A 23 -12.30 18.54 -23.41
CA ILE A 23 -11.83 17.41 -22.59
C ILE A 23 -10.73 17.86 -21.63
N ARG A 24 -9.79 18.68 -22.11
CA ARG A 24 -8.68 19.19 -21.30
C ARG A 24 -9.15 20.14 -20.21
N GLU A 25 -10.07 21.05 -20.52
CA GLU A 25 -10.70 21.95 -19.56
C GLU A 25 -11.48 21.17 -18.49
N SER A 26 -12.24 20.16 -18.89
CA SER A 26 -12.98 19.29 -17.97
C SER A 26 -12.06 18.50 -17.05
N ALA A 27 -10.93 18.00 -17.57
CA ALA A 27 -9.92 17.32 -16.77
C ALA A 27 -9.23 18.29 -15.80
N HIS A 28 -8.91 19.51 -16.24
CA HIS A 28 -8.35 20.54 -15.38
C HIS A 28 -9.30 20.91 -14.25
N LYS A 29 -10.59 21.15 -14.56
CA LYS A 29 -11.62 21.49 -13.58
C LYS A 29 -11.82 20.38 -12.53
N ARG A 30 -11.71 19.10 -12.92
CA ARG A 30 -11.72 17.97 -11.96
C ARG A 30 -10.52 17.97 -11.04
N ILE A 31 -9.34 18.36 -11.54
CA ILE A 31 -8.12 18.48 -10.72
C ILE A 31 -8.24 19.68 -9.78
N THR A 32 -8.72 20.84 -10.27
CA THR A 32 -8.90 22.03 -9.43
C THR A 32 -9.94 21.79 -8.34
N ASN A 33 -11.11 21.23 -8.66
CA ASN A 33 -12.13 20.91 -7.65
C ASN A 33 -11.64 19.87 -6.63
N LYS A 34 -10.76 18.95 -7.05
CA LYS A 34 -10.13 17.98 -6.13
C LYS A 34 -9.14 18.67 -5.19
N LEU A 35 -8.35 19.62 -5.70
CA LEU A 35 -7.43 20.43 -4.90
C LEU A 35 -8.18 21.37 -3.96
N GLU A 36 -9.26 21.99 -4.42
CA GLU A 36 -10.11 22.90 -3.63
C GLU A 36 -10.81 22.15 -2.48
N ASN A 37 -11.32 20.94 -2.73
CA ASN A 37 -11.86 20.05 -1.69
C ASN A 37 -10.77 19.52 -0.73
N GLU A 38 -9.49 19.49 -1.14
CA GLU A 38 -8.36 19.09 -0.29
C GLU A 38 -7.80 20.27 0.53
N THR A 39 -8.11 21.53 0.18
CA THR A 39 -7.68 22.74 0.90
C THR A 39 -8.62 23.23 2.00
N GLU A 40 -9.88 22.78 2.05
CA GLU A 40 -10.78 23.04 3.19
C GLU A 40 -10.60 21.98 4.30
N SER A 41 -9.42 22.00 4.92
CA SER A 41 -9.18 21.75 6.36
C SER A 41 -7.69 21.52 6.61
N VAL A 42 -6.89 22.58 6.64
CA VAL A 42 -5.64 22.55 7.40
C VAL A 42 -6.02 22.53 8.89
N LYS A 43 -6.42 21.36 9.37
CA LYS A 43 -6.38 21.07 10.81
C LYS A 43 -4.90 21.06 11.21
N PRO A 44 -4.55 21.61 12.39
CA PRO A 44 -3.20 21.46 12.92
C PRO A 44 -2.80 19.99 12.94
N ASN A 45 -1.52 19.69 12.76
CA ASN A 45 -0.88 18.36 12.78
C ASN A 45 -1.33 17.51 13.98
N LEU A 46 -2.52 16.93 13.92
CA LEU A 46 -3.04 16.08 14.97
C LEU A 46 -2.72 14.65 14.53
N ILE A 47 -1.62 14.14 15.07
CA ILE A 47 -1.23 12.74 14.91
C ILE A 47 -2.22 11.94 15.75
N GLU A 48 -3.36 11.61 15.13
CA GLU A 48 -4.44 10.89 15.78
C GLU A 48 -4.53 9.45 15.28
N GLY A 49 -5.10 8.61 16.14
CA GLY A 49 -5.39 7.21 15.87
C GLY A 49 -4.25 6.26 16.21
N SER A 50 -4.58 4.99 16.14
CA SER A 50 -3.69 3.85 16.39
C SER A 50 -2.67 3.69 15.25
N ARG A 51 -1.46 3.24 15.58
CA ARG A 51 -0.42 2.90 14.60
C ARG A 51 0.03 1.45 14.80
N VAL A 52 0.27 0.77 13.69
CA VAL A 52 0.88 -0.55 13.69
C VAL A 52 2.38 -0.37 13.54
N VAL A 53 3.12 -0.84 14.54
CA VAL A 53 4.57 -0.65 14.62
C VAL A 53 5.27 -1.97 14.85
N GLU A 54 6.48 -2.11 14.33
CA GLU A 54 7.37 -3.21 14.68
C GLU A 54 8.20 -2.77 15.88
N LEU A 55 7.85 -3.24 17.08
CA LEU A 55 8.43 -2.76 18.35
C LEU A 55 9.96 -2.80 18.38
N THR A 56 10.55 -3.88 17.89
CA THR A 56 12.02 -4.05 17.82
C THR A 56 12.68 -3.01 16.92
N GLU A 57 12.04 -2.68 15.80
CA GLU A 57 12.57 -1.71 14.83
C GLU A 57 12.36 -0.28 15.33
N LEU A 58 11.18 0.00 15.88
CA LEU A 58 10.87 1.28 16.51
C LEU A 58 11.84 1.61 17.65
N GLY A 59 12.08 0.66 18.56
CA GLY A 59 12.98 0.84 19.69
C GLY A 59 14.43 1.11 19.25
N LYS A 60 14.89 0.46 18.18
CA LYS A 60 16.21 0.75 17.58
C LYS A 60 16.29 2.16 16.99
N ASN A 61 15.22 2.58 16.32
CA ASN A 61 15.16 3.85 15.59
C ASN A 61 14.83 5.05 16.48
N LEU A 62 14.34 4.85 17.71
CA LEU A 62 14.07 5.89 18.71
C LEU A 62 15.35 6.46 19.37
N LYS A 63 16.34 6.78 18.55
CA LYS A 63 17.60 7.41 18.97
C LYS A 63 17.84 8.66 18.16
N CYS A 64 18.29 9.71 18.80
CA CYS A 64 18.58 10.97 18.14
C CYS A 64 19.70 10.81 17.12
N CYS A 65 19.52 11.33 15.90
CA CYS A 65 20.55 11.28 14.87
C CYS A 65 21.82 12.09 15.19
N ARG A 66 21.78 12.98 16.20
CA ARG A 66 22.88 13.89 16.57
C ARG A 66 23.60 13.49 17.85
N CYS A 67 22.86 13.29 18.95
CA CYS A 67 23.42 12.95 20.27
C CYS A 67 23.21 11.50 20.67
N ASN A 68 22.51 10.69 19.87
CA ASN A 68 22.20 9.29 20.16
C ASN A 68 21.34 9.04 21.43
N ASP A 69 20.85 10.10 22.07
CA ASP A 69 19.90 10.00 23.19
C ASP A 69 18.57 9.38 22.75
N VAL A 70 17.89 8.73 23.70
CA VAL A 70 16.57 8.14 23.49
C VAL A 70 15.54 9.24 23.21
N LEU A 71 14.75 9.05 22.17
CA LEU A 71 13.69 9.98 21.78
C LEU A 71 12.38 9.63 22.48
N CYS A 72 11.67 10.64 22.97
CA CYS A 72 10.35 10.50 23.58
C CYS A 72 9.26 10.66 22.52
N LEU A 73 8.27 9.75 22.52
CA LEU A 73 7.13 9.79 21.58
C LEU A 73 6.20 10.99 21.82
N ASP A 74 6.21 11.60 23.00
CA ASP A 74 5.42 12.81 23.26
C ASP A 74 5.95 14.02 22.46
N ASN A 75 7.20 13.95 21.96
CA ASN A 75 7.83 15.02 21.18
C ASN A 75 7.74 14.80 19.66
N ILE A 76 6.76 14.05 19.18
CA ILE A 76 6.50 13.95 17.75
C ILE A 76 5.89 15.26 17.25
N ILE A 77 6.51 15.87 16.23
CA ILE A 77 6.06 17.12 15.62
C ILE A 77 5.21 16.85 14.37
N ASP A 78 5.51 15.77 13.67
CA ASP A 78 4.93 15.46 12.35
C ASP A 78 5.08 13.97 12.02
N GLU A 79 4.25 13.49 11.10
CA GLU A 79 4.19 12.10 10.67
C GLU A 79 4.04 12.02 9.15
N ILE A 80 4.92 11.25 8.51
CA ILE A 80 4.76 10.87 7.10
C ILE A 80 4.31 9.43 7.02
N ARG A 81 3.09 9.20 6.50
CA ARG A 81 2.49 7.87 6.38
C ARG A 81 2.61 7.30 4.97
N THR A 82 2.89 6.02 4.86
CA THR A 82 2.81 5.24 3.62
C THR A 82 2.19 3.87 3.92
N GLY A 83 0.87 3.75 3.72
CA GLY A 83 0.15 2.55 4.14
C GLY A 83 0.05 2.51 5.67
N LEU A 84 0.45 1.39 6.28
CA LEU A 84 0.55 1.27 7.75
C LEU A 84 1.89 1.76 8.29
N HIS A 85 2.86 2.00 7.41
CA HIS A 85 4.17 2.46 7.82
C HIS A 85 4.16 3.96 8.09
N SER A 86 4.82 4.36 9.17
CA SER A 86 4.95 5.74 9.57
C SER A 86 6.42 6.12 9.75
N ILE A 87 6.75 7.32 9.30
CA ILE A 87 8.02 7.97 9.62
C ILE A 87 7.69 9.16 10.52
N LEU A 88 8.01 9.02 11.79
CA LEU A 88 7.77 10.03 12.81
C LEU A 88 8.91 11.06 12.79
N LYS A 89 8.60 12.34 12.81
CA LYS A 89 9.58 13.41 13.03
C LYS A 89 9.56 13.78 14.51
N VAL A 90 10.58 13.34 15.25
CA VAL A 90 10.64 13.51 16.71
C VAL A 90 11.71 14.54 17.05
N LYS A 91 11.34 15.51 17.89
CA LYS A 91 12.27 16.50 18.42
C LYS A 91 13.04 15.92 19.60
N CYS A 92 14.37 15.98 19.54
CA CYS A 92 15.20 15.64 20.69
C CYS A 92 15.13 16.76 21.75
N ILE A 93 14.89 16.40 23.01
CA ILE A 93 14.85 17.36 24.13
C ILE A 93 16.25 17.96 24.38
N ASN A 94 17.30 17.14 24.29
CA ASN A 94 18.65 17.54 24.67
C ASN A 94 19.30 18.46 23.62
N CYS A 95 19.24 18.10 22.34
CA CYS A 95 19.96 18.83 21.27
C CYS A 95 19.05 19.56 20.27
N ASN A 96 17.73 19.53 20.47
CA ASN A 96 16.70 20.12 19.59
C ASN A 96 16.70 19.63 18.13
N ALA A 97 17.52 18.63 17.77
CA ALA A 97 17.54 18.05 16.44
C ALA A 97 16.24 17.28 16.16
N ILE A 98 15.74 17.39 14.92
CA ILE A 98 14.58 16.62 14.45
C ILE A 98 15.08 15.34 13.80
N THR A 99 14.71 14.21 14.40
CA THR A 99 15.09 12.89 13.90
C THR A 99 13.91 12.22 13.21
N ARG A 100 14.18 11.55 12.08
CA ARG A 100 13.19 10.74 11.37
C ARG A 100 13.26 9.32 11.90
N VAL A 101 12.21 8.88 12.58
CA VAL A 101 12.10 7.57 13.20
C VAL A 101 11.18 6.69 12.35
N SER A 102 11.74 5.64 11.77
CA SER A 102 11.00 4.63 11.00
C SER A 102 10.31 3.65 11.95
N THR A 103 9.00 3.42 11.80
CA THR A 103 8.24 2.53 12.71
C THR A 103 8.29 1.05 12.34
N GLY A 104 8.99 0.69 11.26
CA GLY A 104 9.10 -0.70 10.82
C GLY A 104 10.08 -0.89 9.67
N LYS A 105 10.27 -2.15 9.29
CA LYS A 105 11.18 -2.55 8.20
C LYS A 105 10.59 -2.32 6.82
N SER A 106 11.50 -2.33 5.84
CA SER A 106 11.17 -2.28 4.43
C SER A 106 12.06 -3.23 3.65
N HIS A 107 11.52 -3.79 2.58
CA HIS A 107 12.25 -4.61 1.63
C HIS A 107 12.18 -4.00 0.22
N VAL A 108 13.11 -4.43 -0.61
CA VAL A 108 13.24 -4.00 -2.01
C VAL A 108 12.62 -5.09 -2.88
N ILE A 109 11.73 -4.69 -3.80
CA ILE A 109 10.98 -5.65 -4.64
C ILE A 109 11.66 -5.83 -6.01
N ASN A 110 12.37 -4.81 -6.49
CA ASN A 110 13.05 -4.82 -7.78
C ASN A 110 14.52 -4.45 -7.59
N ASN A 111 15.41 -5.08 -8.38
CA ASN A 111 16.87 -4.85 -8.34
C ASN A 111 17.29 -3.38 -8.48
N ASP A 112 16.43 -2.50 -8.97
CA ASP A 112 16.71 -1.08 -9.17
C ASP A 112 16.68 -0.20 -7.90
N ASN A 113 16.49 -0.76 -6.70
CA ASN A 113 16.44 -0.04 -5.40
C ASN A 113 15.40 1.10 -5.29
N LYS A 114 14.64 1.39 -6.35
CA LYS A 114 13.67 2.50 -6.43
C LYS A 114 12.31 2.17 -5.82
N CYS A 115 11.98 0.88 -5.68
CA CYS A 115 10.72 0.44 -5.10
C CYS A 115 10.96 -0.26 -3.76
N LYS A 116 10.79 0.50 -2.68
CA LYS A 116 10.74 -0.02 -1.31
C LYS A 116 9.30 -0.19 -0.87
N HIS A 117 8.99 -1.37 -0.34
CA HIS A 117 7.72 -1.68 0.30
C HIS A 117 7.95 -1.99 1.78
N PHE A 118 6.92 -1.77 2.59
CA PHE A 118 7.00 -1.91 4.03
C PHE A 118 6.36 -3.21 4.47
N ASP A 119 7.09 -3.99 5.26
CA ASP A 119 6.74 -5.37 5.62
C ASP A 119 5.39 -5.43 6.34
N SER A 120 5.11 -4.47 7.23
CA SER A 120 3.82 -4.38 7.93
C SER A 120 2.64 -4.17 6.97
N THR A 121 2.85 -3.41 5.89
CA THR A 121 1.80 -3.18 4.89
C THR A 121 1.65 -4.38 3.97
N THR A 122 2.76 -5.01 3.55
CA THR A 122 2.73 -6.27 2.79
C THR A 122 1.98 -7.36 3.56
N GLY A 123 2.31 -7.55 4.84
CA GLY A 123 1.68 -8.58 5.68
C GLY A 123 0.17 -8.38 5.84
N VAL A 124 -0.27 -7.14 6.07
CA VAL A 124 -1.70 -6.87 6.22
C VAL A 124 -2.46 -6.98 4.89
N VAL A 125 -1.87 -6.57 3.77
CA VAL A 125 -2.49 -6.76 2.44
C VAL A 125 -2.57 -8.24 2.08
N LEU A 126 -1.50 -9.02 2.33
CA LEU A 126 -1.50 -10.47 2.18
C LEU A 126 -2.61 -11.11 3.02
N GLY A 127 -2.69 -10.75 4.32
CA GLY A 127 -3.72 -11.26 5.21
C GLY A 127 -5.13 -10.89 4.77
N ALA A 128 -5.34 -9.66 4.29
CA ALA A 128 -6.63 -9.22 3.75
C ALA A 128 -7.05 -10.07 2.54
N ILE A 129 -6.15 -10.27 1.56
CA ILE A 129 -6.45 -11.06 0.36
C ILE A 129 -6.69 -12.52 0.74
N HIS A 130 -5.86 -13.08 1.62
CA HIS A 130 -6.01 -14.47 2.10
C HIS A 130 -7.36 -14.68 2.80
N ALA A 131 -7.85 -13.69 3.54
CA ALA A 131 -9.15 -13.71 4.20
C ALA A 131 -10.33 -13.32 3.28
N GLY A 132 -10.10 -13.13 1.97
CA GLY A 132 -11.14 -12.76 1.00
C GLY A 132 -11.60 -11.30 1.08
N TYR A 133 -10.83 -10.42 1.72
CA TYR A 133 -11.11 -8.98 1.82
C TYR A 133 -10.37 -8.17 0.75
N GLY A 134 -11.12 -7.30 0.07
CA GLY A 134 -10.55 -6.21 -0.73
C GLY A 134 -10.22 -4.97 0.12
N CYS A 135 -9.63 -3.95 -0.53
CA CYS A 135 -9.26 -2.68 0.11
C CYS A 135 -10.39 -2.04 0.93
N THR A 136 -11.63 -2.08 0.45
CA THR A 136 -12.79 -1.52 1.16
C THR A 136 -13.09 -2.28 2.45
N GLY A 137 -13.03 -3.62 2.41
CA GLY A 137 -13.23 -4.45 3.59
C GLY A 137 -12.15 -4.19 4.64
N LEU A 138 -10.89 -4.13 4.20
CA LEU A 138 -9.77 -3.81 5.07
C LEU A 138 -9.91 -2.42 5.71
N ASN A 139 -10.28 -1.41 4.93
CA ASN A 139 -10.46 -0.05 5.45
C ASN A 139 -11.60 0.07 6.46
N LYS A 140 -12.65 -0.78 6.38
CA LYS A 140 -13.70 -0.85 7.42
C LYS A 140 -13.12 -1.36 8.75
N ILE A 141 -12.28 -2.40 8.70
CA ILE A 141 -11.60 -2.92 9.89
C ILE A 141 -10.71 -1.84 10.51
N PHE A 142 -9.93 -1.13 9.68
CA PHE A 142 -9.09 -0.03 10.16
C PHE A 142 -9.89 1.11 10.78
N ALA A 143 -11.03 1.48 10.19
CA ALA A 143 -11.92 2.48 10.77
C ALA A 143 -12.39 2.06 12.17
N CYS A 144 -12.80 0.80 12.36
CA CYS A 144 -13.20 0.28 13.67
C CYS A 144 -12.04 0.23 14.68
N ALA A 145 -10.81 -0.03 14.22
CA ALA A 145 -9.61 -0.09 15.06
C ALA A 145 -8.94 1.29 15.28
N ASN A 146 -9.53 2.37 14.76
CA ASN A 146 -8.95 3.72 14.74
C ASN A 146 -7.56 3.78 14.06
N ILE A 147 -7.32 2.93 13.05
CA ILE A 147 -6.10 2.88 12.26
C ILE A 147 -6.30 3.69 10.97
N PRO A 148 -5.30 4.46 10.49
CA PRO A 148 -5.37 5.12 9.20
C PRO A 148 -5.65 4.16 8.04
N THR A 149 -6.49 4.61 7.10
CA THR A 149 -6.87 3.80 5.94
C THR A 149 -5.76 3.73 4.88
N ILE A 150 -5.79 2.68 4.07
CA ILE A 150 -4.92 2.54 2.90
C ILE A 150 -5.66 3.02 1.66
N SER A 151 -4.97 3.75 0.78
CA SER A 151 -5.55 4.13 -0.51
C SER A 151 -5.69 2.93 -1.45
N PRO A 152 -6.75 2.85 -2.28
CA PRO A 152 -6.93 1.76 -3.25
C PRO A 152 -5.74 1.57 -4.19
N LYS A 153 -5.08 2.67 -4.58
CA LYS A 153 -3.87 2.64 -5.42
C LYS A 153 -2.70 1.95 -4.71
N LEU A 154 -2.51 2.25 -3.43
CA LEU A 154 -1.44 1.63 -2.64
C LEU A 154 -1.76 0.16 -2.37
N PHE A 155 -3.00 -0.16 -1.98
CA PHE A 155 -3.43 -1.55 -1.81
C PHE A 155 -3.16 -2.39 -3.06
N LYS A 156 -3.58 -1.91 -4.24
CA LYS A 156 -3.32 -2.60 -5.53
C LYS A 156 -1.84 -2.79 -5.84
N ARG A 157 -0.97 -1.92 -5.32
CA ARG A 157 0.48 -2.04 -5.50
C ARG A 157 1.04 -3.22 -4.69
N TYR A 158 0.62 -3.35 -3.44
CA TYR A 158 0.99 -4.49 -2.58
C TYR A 158 0.29 -5.79 -3.03
N GLU A 159 -0.94 -5.72 -3.50
CA GLU A 159 -1.66 -6.86 -4.07
C GLU A 159 -0.89 -7.51 -5.23
N ARG A 160 -0.27 -6.71 -6.11
CA ARG A 160 0.56 -7.21 -7.22
C ARG A 160 1.87 -7.85 -6.78
N GLU A 161 2.39 -7.47 -5.62
CA GLU A 161 3.58 -8.08 -5.04
C GLU A 161 3.24 -9.46 -4.45
N VAL A 162 2.16 -9.54 -3.67
CA VAL A 162 1.80 -10.77 -2.95
C VAL A 162 1.02 -11.79 -3.80
N GLY A 163 0.31 -11.32 -4.83
CA GLY A 163 -0.54 -12.15 -5.70
C GLY A 163 0.17 -13.40 -6.26
N PRO A 164 1.34 -13.26 -6.92
CA PRO A 164 2.07 -14.42 -7.44
C PRO A 164 2.45 -15.44 -6.37
N ALA A 165 2.79 -14.99 -5.16
CA ALA A 165 3.11 -15.89 -4.05
C ALA A 165 1.88 -16.65 -3.56
N ILE A 166 0.73 -15.99 -3.48
CA ILE A 166 -0.56 -16.61 -3.12
C ILE A 166 -0.95 -17.65 -4.18
N GLU A 167 -0.91 -17.29 -5.45
CA GLU A 167 -1.24 -18.19 -6.57
C GLU A 167 -0.34 -19.44 -6.58
N LYS A 168 0.97 -19.25 -6.39
CA LYS A 168 1.92 -20.35 -6.30
C LYS A 168 1.61 -21.27 -5.12
N SER A 169 1.34 -20.70 -3.94
CA SER A 169 0.99 -21.48 -2.74
C SER A 169 -0.31 -22.26 -2.94
N ALA A 170 -1.32 -21.64 -3.55
CA ALA A 170 -2.59 -22.30 -3.86
C ALA A 170 -2.40 -23.45 -4.84
N HIS A 171 -1.63 -23.23 -5.92
CA HIS A 171 -1.32 -24.27 -6.91
C HIS A 171 -0.63 -25.48 -6.28
N GLN A 172 0.41 -25.25 -5.46
CA GLN A 172 1.13 -26.31 -4.76
C GLN A 172 0.23 -27.08 -3.78
N SER A 173 -0.66 -26.37 -3.08
CA SER A 173 -1.63 -27.00 -2.19
C SER A 173 -2.59 -27.93 -2.95
N CYS A 174 -3.13 -27.45 -4.08
CA CYS A 174 -4.02 -28.27 -4.93
C CYS A 174 -3.30 -29.47 -5.53
N GLU A 175 -2.05 -29.29 -6.00
CA GLU A 175 -1.24 -30.38 -6.55
C GLU A 175 -0.97 -31.46 -5.49
N LYS A 176 -0.64 -31.05 -4.25
CA LYS A 176 -0.41 -31.96 -3.15
C LYS A 176 -1.69 -32.74 -2.79
N ALA A 177 -2.82 -32.05 -2.65
CA ALA A 177 -4.11 -32.68 -2.37
C ALA A 177 -4.49 -33.72 -3.45
N ALA A 178 -4.31 -33.38 -4.74
CA ALA A 178 -4.59 -34.30 -5.83
C ALA A 178 -3.71 -35.57 -5.81
N LYS A 179 -2.43 -35.44 -5.41
CA LYS A 179 -1.54 -36.59 -5.24
C LYS A 179 -1.96 -37.47 -4.07
N GLU A 180 -2.34 -36.87 -2.95
CA GLU A 180 -2.82 -37.58 -1.76
C GLU A 180 -4.13 -38.32 -2.04
N GLU A 181 -5.09 -37.67 -2.71
CA GLU A 181 -6.34 -38.30 -3.14
C GLU A 181 -6.08 -39.50 -4.05
N ARG A 182 -5.21 -39.35 -5.05
CA ARG A 182 -4.84 -40.46 -5.96
C ARG A 182 -4.23 -41.64 -5.20
N GLN A 183 -3.35 -41.37 -4.24
CA GLN A 183 -2.70 -42.42 -3.46
C GLN A 183 -3.72 -43.17 -2.59
N LEU A 184 -4.60 -42.45 -1.89
CA LEU A 184 -5.67 -43.06 -1.09
C LEU A 184 -6.61 -43.93 -1.92
N VAL A 185 -6.94 -43.51 -3.15
CA VAL A 185 -7.76 -44.31 -4.07
C VAL A 185 -7.05 -45.60 -4.44
N ASN A 186 -5.77 -45.53 -4.83
CA ASN A 186 -4.98 -46.72 -5.16
C ASN A 186 -4.87 -47.68 -3.97
N ASP A 187 -4.53 -47.18 -2.79
CA ASP A 187 -4.40 -47.99 -1.57
C ASP A 187 -5.73 -48.68 -1.21
N ASN A 188 -6.86 -48.01 -1.42
CA ASN A 188 -8.18 -48.59 -1.19
C ASN A 188 -8.52 -49.67 -2.23
N ILE A 189 -8.17 -49.47 -3.51
CA ILE A 189 -8.34 -50.49 -4.55
C ILE A 189 -7.50 -51.73 -4.21
N GLU A 190 -6.23 -51.56 -3.84
CA GLU A 190 -5.35 -52.67 -3.46
C GLU A 190 -5.90 -53.46 -2.28
N LYS A 191 -6.40 -52.77 -1.25
CA LYS A 191 -7.07 -53.43 -0.12
C LYS A 191 -8.28 -54.25 -0.56
N LEU A 192 -9.16 -53.69 -1.38
CA LEU A 192 -10.35 -54.41 -1.87
C LEU A 192 -9.99 -55.64 -2.70
N CYS A 193 -8.97 -55.53 -3.56
CA CYS A 193 -8.47 -56.65 -4.35
C CYS A 193 -7.83 -57.75 -3.50
N ALA A 194 -7.28 -57.43 -2.32
CA ALA A 194 -6.70 -58.42 -1.41
C ALA A 194 -7.75 -59.26 -0.64
N PHE A 195 -9.02 -58.84 -0.65
CA PHE A 195 -10.13 -59.56 0.01
C PHE A 195 -10.99 -60.40 -0.96
N LEU A 196 -10.69 -60.36 -2.27
CA LEU A 196 -11.32 -61.17 -3.32
C LEU A 196 -10.40 -62.32 -3.72
#